data_AF-A0A6A4RVQ0-F1
#
_entry.id   AF-A0A6A4RVQ0-F1
#
_cell.length_a   1.000
_cell.length_b   1.000
_cell.length_c   1.000
_cell.angle_alpha   90.00
_cell.angle_beta   90.00
_cell.angle_gamma   90.00
#
_symmetry.space_group_name_H-M   'P 1'
#
loop_
_entity.id
_entity.type
_entity.pdbx_description
1 polymer ?
#
loop_
_entity_poly.entity_id
_entity_poly.type
_entity_poly.pdbx_seq_one_letter_code
_entity_poly.pdbx_strand_id
1 'polypeptide(L)'
;MLISCLSLLVSPTSADHQSMEAEGDESPAAVRPGPVEVVNSIRERTIAENSMVVLLQGLQGEVTTVDMRNESTARGRVVNVDAFMNVRLEEVLYRDRRGRLTELQDLFITGRNVRYVHIPDHIDIMKTIQSQLAKIHRVRNFASQGGGRKEFAKKTK
;
A
#
# COMPACT_ATOMS: atom_id res chain seq x y z
N MET A 1 46.41 -4.83 -15.60
CA MET A 1 46.19 -5.16 -14.17
C MET A 1 44.78 -5.75 -14.09
N LEU A 2 44.54 -7.05 -14.27
CA LEU A 2 44.87 -8.16 -13.33
C LEU A 2 44.27 -7.79 -11.95
N ILE A 3 43.21 -8.41 -11.42
CA ILE A 3 43.00 -9.83 -11.03
C ILE A 3 41.50 -9.96 -10.62
N SER A 4 40.72 -10.92 -11.15
CA SER A 4 40.38 -12.26 -10.57
C SER A 4 39.65 -12.17 -9.22
N CYS A 5 38.54 -12.85 -8.88
CA CYS A 5 38.05 -14.22 -9.05
C CYS A 5 36.52 -14.16 -8.79
N LEU A 6 35.60 -14.79 -9.53
CA LEU A 6 35.36 -16.23 -9.65
C LEU A 6 35.48 -17.01 -8.34
N SER A 7 34.40 -17.07 -7.56
CA SER A 7 34.14 -18.18 -6.64
C SER A 7 32.78 -18.78 -6.97
N LEU A 8 32.83 -19.67 -7.96
CA LEU A 8 31.97 -20.84 -8.04
C LEU A 8 32.05 -21.60 -6.72
N LEU A 9 30.90 -21.89 -6.13
CA LEU A 9 30.74 -23.04 -5.24
C LEU A 9 29.58 -23.86 -5.79
N VAL A 10 29.95 -24.81 -6.65
CA VAL A 10 29.15 -25.96 -7.04
C VAL A 10 29.76 -27.17 -6.35
N SER A 11 28.88 -28.06 -5.85
CA SER A 11 28.98 -29.54 -5.73
C SER A 11 28.74 -30.05 -4.28
N PRO A 12 28.27 -31.31 -4.07
CA PRO A 12 27.41 -32.15 -4.93
C PRO A 12 26.33 -33.00 -4.18
N THR A 13 25.33 -33.44 -4.95
CA THR A 13 24.60 -34.74 -4.93
C THR A 13 24.25 -35.46 -3.61
N SER A 14 22.95 -35.76 -3.40
CA SER A 14 22.42 -37.13 -3.59
C SER A 14 20.96 -37.29 -3.15
N ALA A 15 20.32 -38.28 -3.80
CA ALA A 15 19.19 -39.10 -3.38
C ALA A 15 17.82 -38.76 -3.94
N ASP A 16 17.42 -39.63 -4.88
CA ASP A 16 16.08 -39.90 -5.34
C ASP A 16 15.08 -40.10 -4.19
N HIS A 17 13.88 -39.55 -4.35
CA HIS A 17 12.68 -40.32 -4.04
C HIS A 17 11.51 -39.85 -4.91
N GLN A 18 11.03 -40.79 -5.71
CA GLN A 18 9.82 -40.69 -6.50
C GLN A 18 8.59 -40.78 -5.59
N SER A 19 7.70 -39.80 -5.66
CA SER A 19 6.32 -39.92 -5.19
C SER A 19 5.40 -39.15 -6.13
N MET A 20 4.58 -39.91 -6.86
CA MET A 20 3.38 -39.44 -7.56
C MET A 20 2.36 -39.02 -6.50
N GLU A 21 1.84 -37.79 -6.53
CA GLU A 21 0.58 -37.43 -5.89
C GLU A 21 -0.11 -36.31 -6.71
N ALA A 22 -1.27 -36.68 -7.26
CA ALA A 22 -2.46 -35.93 -7.66
C ALA A 22 -2.37 -34.47 -8.18
N GLU A 23 -2.89 -34.30 -9.40
CA GLU A 23 -3.54 -33.08 -9.90
C GLU A 23 -4.62 -32.59 -8.92
N GLY A 24 -4.46 -31.35 -8.46
CA GLY A 24 -5.49 -30.57 -7.80
C GLY A 24 -5.53 -29.18 -8.44
N ASP A 25 -6.58 -28.91 -9.20
CA ASP A 25 -6.89 -27.62 -9.81
C ASP A 25 -7.26 -26.60 -8.71
N GLU A 26 -6.25 -26.02 -8.07
CA GLU A 26 -6.44 -24.94 -7.09
C GLU A 26 -6.62 -23.62 -7.86
N SER A 27 -7.87 -23.35 -8.23
CA SER A 27 -8.33 -22.04 -8.70
C SER A 27 -7.87 -20.94 -7.73
N PRO A 28 -7.20 -19.86 -8.18
CA PRO A 28 -6.85 -18.78 -7.27
C PRO A 28 -8.13 -18.09 -6.83
N ALA A 29 -8.46 -18.25 -5.54
CA ALA A 29 -9.54 -17.53 -4.88
C ALA A 29 -9.35 -16.03 -5.13
N ALA A 30 -10.23 -15.47 -5.95
CA ALA A 30 -10.28 -14.04 -6.19
C ALA A 30 -10.47 -13.32 -4.85
N VAL A 31 -9.40 -12.72 -4.34
CA VAL A 31 -9.47 -11.72 -3.27
C VAL A 31 -10.37 -10.62 -3.81
N ARG A 32 -11.63 -10.64 -3.37
CA ARG A 32 -12.59 -9.60 -3.71
C ARG A 32 -12.04 -8.31 -3.12
N PRO A 33 -11.69 -7.29 -3.91
CA PRO A 33 -11.42 -5.99 -3.33
C PRO A 33 -12.72 -5.55 -2.68
N GLY A 34 -12.74 -5.56 -1.34
CA GLY A 34 -13.79 -4.91 -0.58
C GLY A 34 -13.91 -3.46 -1.05
N PRO A 35 -15.06 -2.80 -0.88
CA PRO A 35 -15.20 -1.40 -1.24
C PRO A 35 -14.11 -0.63 -0.48
N VAL A 36 -13.12 -0.11 -1.21
CA VAL A 36 -12.12 0.80 -0.64
C VAL A 36 -12.91 2.06 -0.31
N GLU A 37 -13.31 2.18 0.94
CA GLU A 37 -14.10 3.30 1.45
C GLU A 37 -13.25 4.57 1.40
N VAL A 38 -13.23 5.24 0.25
CA VAL A 38 -12.68 6.59 0.12
C VAL A 38 -13.74 7.58 0.59
N VAL A 39 -13.99 7.61 1.91
CA VAL A 39 -14.80 8.64 2.55
C VAL A 39 -13.90 9.82 2.92
N ASN A 40 -13.17 10.36 1.95
CA ASN A 40 -12.35 11.54 2.18
C ASN A 40 -13.22 12.80 2.09
N SER A 41 -13.13 13.67 3.10
CA SER A 41 -13.78 14.98 3.07
C SER A 41 -13.30 15.81 1.87
N ILE A 42 -14.07 16.84 1.47
CA ILE A 42 -13.63 17.78 0.40
C ILE A 42 -12.27 18.40 0.75
N ARG A 43 -12.07 18.69 2.04
CA ARG A 43 -10.81 19.24 2.55
C ARG A 43 -9.66 18.25 2.36
N GLU A 44 -9.83 17.01 2.79
CA GLU A 44 -8.80 15.96 2.65
C GLU A 44 -8.49 15.67 1.18
N ARG A 45 -9.51 15.61 0.31
CA ARG A 45 -9.31 15.45 -1.14
C ARG A 45 -8.48 16.59 -1.73
N THR A 46 -8.78 17.83 -1.36
CA THR A 46 -8.02 18.99 -1.81
C THR A 46 -6.57 18.95 -1.33
N ILE A 47 -6.32 18.54 -0.08
CA ILE A 47 -4.96 18.40 0.46
C ILE A 47 -4.20 17.29 -0.28
N ALA A 48 -4.86 16.15 -0.52
CA ALA A 48 -4.28 15.05 -1.27
C ALA A 48 -3.92 15.47 -2.70
N GLU A 49 -4.86 16.10 -3.41
CA GLU A 49 -4.67 16.56 -4.80
C GLU A 49 -3.49 17.52 -4.96
N ASN A 50 -3.28 18.40 -3.97
CA ASN A 50 -2.26 19.47 -4.05
C ASN A 50 -0.97 19.16 -3.28
N SER A 51 -0.74 17.91 -2.87
CA SER A 51 0.49 17.53 -2.15
C SER A 51 0.98 16.14 -2.54
N MET A 52 2.21 15.82 -2.15
CA MET A 52 2.83 14.52 -2.45
C MET A 52 2.21 13.34 -1.68
N VAL A 53 1.29 13.57 -0.74
CA VAL A 53 0.61 12.49 -0.02
C VAL A 53 -0.21 11.61 -0.96
N VAL A 54 -0.62 12.13 -2.13
CA VAL A 54 -1.31 11.36 -3.18
C VAL A 54 -0.49 10.17 -3.67
N LEU A 55 0.84 10.28 -3.69
CA LEU A 55 1.72 9.15 -4.01
C LEU A 55 1.64 8.08 -2.92
N LEU A 56 1.70 8.49 -1.65
CA LEU A 56 1.65 7.56 -0.51
C LEU A 56 0.31 6.84 -0.40
N GLN A 57 -0.79 7.53 -0.72
CA GLN A 57 -2.11 6.91 -0.86
C GLN A 57 -2.16 5.86 -1.97
N GLY A 58 -1.30 6.00 -2.97
CA GLY A 58 -1.11 5.01 -4.03
C GLY A 58 -0.40 3.73 -3.59
N LEU A 59 0.26 3.73 -2.43
CA LEU A 59 0.98 2.57 -1.90
C LEU A 59 0.07 1.62 -1.09
N GLN A 60 -1.23 1.90 -1.00
CA GLN A 60 -2.16 1.03 -0.29
C GLN A 60 -2.10 -0.41 -0.83
N GLY A 61 -1.91 -1.38 0.08
CA GLY A 61 -1.72 -2.80 -0.22
C GLY A 61 -0.25 -3.22 -0.37
N GLU A 62 0.67 -2.28 -0.56
CA GLU A 62 2.10 -2.56 -0.70
C GLU A 62 2.79 -2.74 0.65
N VAL A 63 3.84 -3.56 0.67
CA VAL A 63 4.74 -3.67 1.82
C VAL A 63 5.83 -2.61 1.69
N THR A 64 5.87 -1.67 2.62
CA THR A 64 6.84 -0.58 2.65
C THR A 64 7.53 -0.51 4.01
N THR A 65 8.61 0.28 4.06
CA THR A 65 9.30 0.64 5.29
C THR A 65 9.06 2.12 5.57
N VAL A 66 8.72 2.44 6.82
CA VAL A 66 8.54 3.81 7.32
C VAL A 66 9.59 4.07 8.37
N ASP A 67 10.50 5.00 8.10
CA ASP A 67 11.45 5.50 9.09
C ASP A 67 10.81 6.66 9.86
N MET A 68 10.85 6.54 11.18
CA MET A 68 10.25 7.51 12.09
C MET A 68 11.30 8.48 12.64
N ARG A 69 10.85 9.66 13.07
CA ARG A 69 11.72 10.75 13.56
C ARG A 69 12.50 10.41 14.83
N ASN A 70 12.03 9.44 15.59
CA ASN A 70 12.66 8.91 16.81
C ASN A 70 13.67 7.78 16.50
N GLU A 71 14.12 7.65 15.25
CA GLU A 71 15.09 6.64 14.80
C GLU A 71 14.59 5.19 14.93
N SER A 72 13.27 4.98 15.03
CA SER A 72 12.66 3.66 14.86
C SER A 72 12.18 3.46 13.43
N THR A 73 12.04 2.20 13.02
CA THR A 73 11.61 1.82 11.68
C THR A 73 10.45 0.84 11.78
N ALA A 74 9.46 0.98 10.91
CA ALA A 74 8.34 0.05 10.81
C ALA A 74 8.24 -0.46 9.37
N ARG A 75 8.38 -1.77 9.17
CA ARG A 75 8.13 -2.41 7.88
C ARG A 75 6.84 -3.20 7.94
N GLY A 76 5.89 -2.93 7.05
CA GLY A 76 4.59 -3.60 7.04
C GLY A 76 3.77 -3.25 5.80
N ARG A 77 2.59 -3.85 5.68
CA ARG A 77 1.66 -3.58 4.57
C ARG A 77 0.87 -2.31 4.85
N VAL A 78 0.80 -1.41 3.87
CA VAL A 78 0.02 -0.17 3.98
C VAL A 78 -1.48 -0.46 3.89
N VAL A 79 -2.20 -0.26 4.98
CA VAL A 79 -3.67 -0.39 5.01
C VAL A 79 -4.33 0.91 4.55
N ASN A 80 -3.83 2.05 5.03
CA ASN A 80 -4.36 3.36 4.69
C ASN A 80 -3.32 4.48 4.92
N VAL A 81 -3.43 5.56 4.14
CA VAL A 81 -2.71 6.82 4.35
C VAL A 81 -3.69 7.97 4.22
N ASP A 82 -3.81 8.81 5.25
CA ASP A 82 -4.70 9.98 5.18
C ASP A 82 -4.02 11.21 4.55
N ALA A 83 -4.77 12.30 4.39
CA ALA A 83 -4.26 13.53 3.79
C ALA A 83 -3.19 14.25 4.65
N PHE A 84 -3.01 13.86 5.91
CA PHE A 84 -2.03 14.41 6.85
C PHE A 84 -0.83 13.47 7.04
N MET A 85 -0.67 12.47 6.17
CA MET A 85 0.36 11.43 6.24
C MET A 85 0.29 10.55 7.50
N ASN A 86 -0.87 10.44 8.16
CA ASN A 86 -1.05 9.38 9.13
C ASN A 86 -1.12 8.04 8.39
N VAL A 87 -0.28 7.10 8.78
CA VAL A 87 -0.11 5.80 8.10
C VAL A 87 -0.61 4.69 9.02
N ARG A 88 -1.48 3.84 8.51
CA ARG A 88 -1.86 2.59 9.16
C ARG A 88 -1.20 1.42 8.44
N LEU A 89 -0.47 0.61 9.19
CA LEU A 89 0.21 -0.59 8.71
C LEU A 89 -0.37 -1.83 9.38
N GLU A 90 -0.31 -2.96 8.69
CA GLU A 90 -0.55 -4.30 9.25
C GLU A 90 0.64 -5.23 9.00
N GLU A 91 0.71 -6.34 9.75
CA GLU A 91 1.78 -7.35 9.66
C GLU A 91 3.17 -6.71 9.79
N VAL A 92 3.37 -5.96 10.88
CA VAL A 92 4.47 -5.01 11.01
C VAL A 92 5.64 -5.60 11.77
N LEU A 93 6.83 -5.55 11.16
CA LEU A 93 8.10 -5.71 11.84
C LEU A 93 8.60 -4.33 12.28
N TYR A 94 8.44 -4.03 13.57
CA TYR A 94 8.91 -2.80 14.17
C TYR A 94 10.31 -2.96 14.74
N ARG A 95 11.20 -2.01 14.44
CA ARG A 95 12.55 -1.91 14.98
C ARG A 95 12.67 -0.64 15.81
N ASP A 96 12.96 -0.78 17.11
CA ASP A 96 13.19 0.38 17.96
C ASP A 96 14.57 1.03 17.71
N ARG A 97 14.81 2.18 18.33
CA ARG A 97 16.09 2.91 18.25
C ARG A 97 17.29 2.09 18.75
N ARG A 98 17.07 1.10 19.62
CA ARG A 98 18.12 0.20 20.12
C ARG A 98 18.33 -1.02 19.22
N GLY A 99 17.58 -1.13 18.12
CA GLY A 99 17.62 -2.23 17.17
C GLY A 99 16.81 -3.45 17.57
N ARG A 100 16.02 -3.40 18.65
CA ARG A 100 15.16 -4.51 19.06
C ARG A 100 14.00 -4.63 18.09
N LEU A 101 13.72 -5.85 17.67
CA LEU A 101 12.62 -6.19 16.76
C LEU A 101 11.38 -6.60 17.56
N THR A 102 10.21 -6.23 17.06
CA THR A 102 8.91 -6.59 17.62
C THR A 102 7.92 -6.74 16.48
N GLU A 103 7.22 -7.86 16.45
CA GLU A 103 6.12 -8.10 15.50
C GLU A 103 4.83 -7.53 16.08
N LEU A 104 4.10 -6.78 15.26
CA LEU A 104 2.84 -6.14 15.62
C LEU A 104 1.80 -6.46 14.55
N GLN A 105 0.57 -6.77 14.96
CA GLN A 105 -0.50 -7.04 14.01
C GLN A 105 -0.95 -5.77 13.27
N ASP A 106 -1.05 -4.65 13.98
CA ASP A 106 -1.47 -3.33 13.46
C ASP A 106 -0.58 -2.25 14.10
N LEU A 107 -0.19 -1.25 13.32
CA LEU A 107 0.55 -0.08 13.79
C LEU A 107 0.00 1.19 13.14
N PHE A 108 -0.35 2.18 13.96
CA PHE A 108 -0.73 3.51 13.51
C PHE A 108 0.39 4.52 13.79
N ILE A 109 0.91 5.15 12.74
CA ILE A 109 1.97 6.14 12.79
C ILE A 109 1.39 7.50 12.45
N THR A 110 1.53 8.47 13.36
CA THR A 110 1.10 9.84 13.08
C THR A 110 2.03 10.50 12.05
N GLY A 111 1.47 11.29 11.14
CA GLY A 111 2.24 11.93 10.07
C GLY A 111 3.36 12.85 10.57
N ARG A 112 3.20 13.43 11.77
CA ARG A 112 4.25 14.20 12.45
C ARG A 112 5.48 13.36 12.78
N ASN A 113 5.33 12.06 13.00
CA ASN A 113 6.43 11.16 13.37
C ASN A 113 7.09 10.51 12.16
N VAL A 114 6.55 10.65 10.95
CA VAL A 114 7.15 10.13 9.72
C VAL A 114 8.38 10.98 9.34
N ARG A 115 9.46 10.29 8.96
CA ARG A 115 10.67 10.89 8.38
C ARG A 115 10.86 10.46 6.93
N TYR A 116 10.82 9.16 6.65
CA TYR A 116 10.91 8.61 5.29
C TYR A 116 9.88 7.50 5.09
N VAL A 117 9.36 7.40 3.87
CA VAL A 117 8.58 6.25 3.40
C VAL A 117 9.32 5.68 2.21
N HIS A 118 9.68 4.40 2.28
CA HIS A 118 10.46 3.72 1.25
C HIS A 118 9.54 3.28 0.11
N ILE A 119 9.66 3.89 -1.06
CA ILE A 119 8.84 3.51 -2.22
C ILE A 119 9.36 2.17 -2.77
N PRO A 120 8.53 1.13 -2.89
CA PRO A 120 8.96 -0.14 -3.48
C PRO A 120 9.41 0.03 -4.94
N ASP A 121 10.44 -0.71 -5.36
CA ASP A 121 11.09 -0.55 -6.67
C ASP A 121 10.16 -0.81 -7.86
N HIS A 122 9.13 -1.64 -7.69
CA HIS A 122 8.15 -1.95 -8.73
C HIS A 122 7.10 -0.86 -8.94
N ILE A 123 7.09 0.18 -8.09
CA ILE A 123 6.13 1.28 -8.18
C ILE A 123 6.61 2.34 -9.17
N ASP A 124 5.88 2.48 -10.27
CA ASP A 124 6.00 3.65 -11.14
C ASP A 124 5.33 4.85 -10.45
N ILE A 125 6.17 5.76 -9.97
CA ILE A 125 5.77 6.96 -9.23
C ILE A 125 4.79 7.81 -10.04
N MET A 126 5.10 8.07 -11.31
CA MET A 126 4.30 8.96 -12.15
C MET A 126 2.94 8.37 -12.46
N LYS A 127 2.92 7.08 -12.84
CA LYS A 127 1.67 6.35 -13.10
C LYS A 127 0.79 6.26 -11.86
N THR A 128 1.40 6.06 -10.69
CA THR A 128 0.70 5.97 -9.41
C THR A 128 0.02 7.29 -9.05
N ILE A 129 0.75 8.42 -9.17
CA ILE A 129 0.19 9.77 -8.94
C ILE A 129 -0.96 10.04 -9.91
N GLN A 130 -0.77 9.79 -11.21
CA GLN A 130 -1.81 10.00 -12.22
C GLN A 130 -3.07 9.20 -11.94
N SER A 131 -2.92 7.92 -11.56
CA SER A 131 -4.03 7.04 -11.19
C SER A 131 -4.84 7.58 -10.00
N GLN A 132 -4.15 8.07 -8.97
CA GLN A 132 -4.81 8.63 -7.78
C GLN A 132 -5.49 9.98 -8.05
N LEU A 133 -4.86 10.87 -8.82
CA LEU A 133 -5.49 12.13 -9.24
C LEU A 133 -6.75 11.89 -10.09
N ALA A 134 -6.72 10.93 -11.02
CA ALA A 134 -7.88 10.57 -11.82
C ALA A 134 -9.07 10.10 -10.96
N LYS A 135 -8.80 9.34 -9.88
CA LYS A 135 -9.84 8.95 -8.91
C LYS A 135 -10.45 10.18 -8.23
N ILE A 136 -9.63 11.13 -7.78
CA ILE A 136 -10.11 12.37 -7.12
C ILE A 136 -10.98 13.20 -8.07
N HIS A 137 -10.53 13.40 -9.31
CA HIS A 137 -11.28 14.16 -10.33
C HIS A 137 -12.61 13.53 -10.69
N ARG A 138 -12.65 12.20 -10.81
CA ARG A 138 -13.90 11.46 -11.07
C ARG A 138 -14.94 11.74 -9.99
N VAL A 139 -14.57 11.65 -8.71
CA VAL A 139 -15.49 11.90 -7.59
C VAL A 139 -15.96 13.36 -7.56
N ARG A 140 -15.10 14.32 -7.89
CA ARG A 140 -15.45 15.75 -7.95
C ARG A 140 -16.51 16.02 -9.03
N ASN A 141 -16.36 15.43 -10.21
CA ASN A 141 -17.27 15.65 -11.34
C ASN A 141 -18.65 14.99 -11.14
N PHE A 142 -18.71 13.86 -10.43
CA PHE A 142 -19.99 13.25 -10.05
C PHE A 142 -20.83 14.14 -9.12
N ALA A 143 -20.18 14.90 -8.23
CA ALA A 143 -20.88 15.84 -7.35
C ALA A 143 -21.40 17.07 -8.10
N SER A 144 -20.74 17.50 -9.19
CA SER A 144 -21.14 18.70 -9.96
C SER A 144 -22.22 18.43 -11.02
N GLN A 145 -22.27 17.22 -11.61
CA GLN A 145 -23.22 16.89 -12.68
C GLN A 145 -24.60 16.39 -12.21
N GLY A 146 -24.99 16.63 -10.94
CA GLY A 146 -26.35 16.33 -10.47
C GLY A 146 -26.68 14.84 -10.36
N GLY A 147 -25.67 13.96 -10.23
CA GLY A 147 -25.83 12.50 -10.12
C GLY A 147 -26.33 11.98 -8.76
N GLY A 148 -26.99 12.83 -7.96
CA GLY A 148 -27.68 12.41 -6.73
C GLY A 148 -29.07 11.86 -7.05
N ARG A 149 -29.51 10.85 -6.28
CA ARG A 149 -30.84 10.19 -6.35
C ARG A 149 -31.92 11.10 -6.96
N LYS A 150 -32.50 10.68 -8.10
CA LYS A 150 -33.77 11.24 -8.60
C LYS A 150 -34.79 11.06 -7.49
N GLU A 151 -35.16 12.14 -6.79
CA GLU A 151 -36.25 12.09 -5.83
C GLU A 151 -37.48 11.55 -6.56
N PHE A 152 -38.10 10.50 -6.01
CA PHE A 152 -39.33 9.96 -6.58
C PHE A 152 -40.37 11.08 -6.59
N ALA A 153 -40.80 11.48 -7.79
CA ALA A 153 -41.81 12.50 -7.96
C ALA A 153 -43.06 12.10 -7.16
N LYS A 154 -43.42 12.90 -6.15
CA LYS A 154 -44.67 12.70 -5.40
C LYS A 154 -45.83 12.88 -6.37
N LYS A 155 -46.56 11.81 -6.66
CA LYS A 155 -47.86 11.91 -7.34
C LYS A 155 -48.83 12.62 -6.39
N THR A 156 -49.17 13.86 -6.70
CA THR A 156 -50.30 14.55 -6.06
C THR A 156 -51.61 13.92 -6.54
N LYS A 157 -52.50 13.62 -5.60
CA LYS A 157 -53.89 13.19 -5.86
C LYS A 157 -54.77 14.39 -6.17
#